data_AF-A0A7K1UED7-F1
#
_entry.id   AF-A0A7K1UED7-F1
#
_cell.length_a   1.000
_cell.length_b   1.000
_cell.length_c   1.000
_cell.angle_alpha   90.00
_cell.angle_beta   90.00
_cell.angle_gamma   90.00
#
_symmetry.space_group_name_H-M   'P 1'
#
loop_
_entity.id
_entity.type
_entity.pdbx_description
1 polymer ?
#
loop_
_entity_poly.entity_id
_entity_poly.type
_entity_poly.pdbx_seq_one_letter_code
_entity_poly.pdbx_strand_id
1 'polypeptide(L)'
;MSRSDLHGYLLVHFVESSTEHTEKIYYSLSCGDDPTTWERLNNGQPVLESALGTTGVRDPHLIRHAEGTGFTLIATDLRVWAKGHHTPEMWDEWTRRGSRSVLLWRSRDLVHWSAPQLKPLAPAEAGMAWALKTLYDPSSSQYELFWSSHLYAEEDRWHTAPSYSRILTSRSSDFTTFTSPKVYLDTGSSVIDLYAVRAGGAVHRFFKEDSSGTGSPGICHEVGGSIHGDFERLAQNIGNDRYRQLEGPAAFPDNRHPRRWYLFLDQYLDSPQGYVGLYSDDIASGQWKWVKNFSMPPNTKHGTVLPLHRGEWERLRAAYP
;
A
#
# COMPACT_ATOMS: atom_id res chain seq x y z
N MET A 1 19.48 -3.49 11.12
CA MET A 1 19.49 -2.05 11.49
C MET A 1 19.35 -1.97 13.00
N SER A 2 20.18 -1.18 13.69
CA SER A 2 19.96 -0.92 15.11
C SER A 2 18.82 0.08 15.28
N ARG A 3 17.88 -0.18 16.19
CA ARG A 3 16.77 0.75 16.49
C ARG A 3 17.26 2.09 17.05
N SER A 4 18.48 2.15 17.59
CA SER A 4 19.11 3.38 18.10
C SER A 4 19.36 4.44 17.03
N ASP A 5 19.44 4.02 15.77
CA ASP A 5 19.84 4.90 14.66
C ASP A 5 18.63 5.44 13.87
N LEU A 6 17.41 5.03 14.28
CA LEU A 6 16.17 5.46 13.67
C LEU A 6 15.70 6.78 14.27
N HIS A 7 15.17 7.65 13.41
CA HIS A 7 14.53 8.89 13.80
C HIS A 7 13.45 9.27 12.80
N GLY A 8 12.21 9.35 13.28
CA GLY A 8 11.02 9.66 12.50
C GLY A 8 10.68 8.64 11.42
N TYR A 9 9.70 9.02 10.62
CA TYR A 9 9.07 8.18 9.62
C TYR A 9 8.75 9.01 8.38
N LEU A 10 8.89 8.39 7.22
CA LEU A 10 8.35 8.88 5.95
C LEU A 10 7.09 8.10 5.61
N LEU A 11 5.98 8.80 5.40
CA LEU A 11 4.81 8.28 4.72
C LEU A 11 4.88 8.71 3.26
N VAL A 12 4.98 7.74 2.35
CA VAL A 12 4.79 7.96 0.91
C VAL A 12 3.38 7.56 0.56
N HIS A 13 2.63 8.50 -0.02
CA HIS A 13 1.18 8.38 -0.20
C HIS A 13 0.71 9.11 -1.45
N PHE A 14 -0.57 8.99 -1.78
CA PHE A 14 -1.22 9.91 -2.73
C PHE A 14 -2.24 10.80 -2.00
N VAL A 15 -2.78 11.81 -2.70
CA VAL A 15 -3.81 12.71 -2.17
C VAL A 15 -5.08 12.58 -2.99
N GLU A 16 -6.22 12.40 -2.31
CA GLU A 16 -7.53 12.35 -2.97
C GLU A 16 -8.06 13.75 -3.25
N SER A 17 -8.51 13.98 -4.48
CA SER A 17 -9.25 15.17 -4.88
C SER A 17 -10.09 14.87 -6.10
N SER A 18 -11.39 15.18 -6.04
CA SER A 18 -12.29 15.06 -7.20
C SER A 18 -12.22 16.26 -8.14
N THR A 19 -11.62 17.37 -7.70
CA THR A 19 -11.60 18.63 -8.45
C THR A 19 -10.22 18.98 -9.00
N GLU A 20 -9.16 18.40 -8.45
CA GLU A 20 -7.78 18.66 -8.84
C GLU A 20 -7.08 17.36 -9.24
N HIS A 21 -6.08 17.44 -10.11
CA HIS A 21 -5.27 16.27 -10.46
C HIS A 21 -4.19 16.04 -9.40
N THR A 22 -4.58 15.39 -8.30
CA THR A 22 -3.72 15.06 -7.15
C THR A 22 -3.36 13.58 -7.04
N GLU A 23 -3.74 12.76 -8.02
CA GLU A 23 -3.33 11.36 -8.13
C GLU A 23 -1.85 11.29 -8.54
N LYS A 24 -0.99 11.65 -7.59
CA LYS A 24 0.47 11.84 -7.67
C LYS A 24 1.09 11.38 -6.35
N ILE A 25 2.42 11.35 -6.28
CA ILE A 25 3.14 10.94 -5.05
C ILE A 25 3.42 12.15 -4.18
N TYR A 26 3.08 12.03 -2.90
CA TYR A 26 3.32 13.02 -1.86
C TYR A 26 4.05 12.37 -0.69
N TYR A 27 4.81 13.20 0.02
CA TYR A 27 5.50 12.81 1.25
C TYR A 27 4.88 13.51 2.44
N SER A 28 4.73 12.77 3.53
CA SER A 28 4.51 13.32 4.86
C SER A 28 5.58 12.79 5.81
N LEU A 29 6.15 13.65 6.65
CA LEU A 29 7.04 13.25 7.74
C LEU A 29 6.28 13.21 9.06
N SER A 30 6.65 12.27 9.92
CA SER A 30 6.24 12.34 11.32
C SER A 30 6.89 13.53 12.02
N CYS A 31 6.18 14.14 12.98
CA CYS A 31 6.71 15.18 13.85
C CYS A 31 7.73 14.56 14.83
N GLY A 32 9.01 14.54 14.44
CA GLY A 32 10.05 13.81 15.18
C GLY A 32 9.78 12.30 15.18
N ASP A 33 10.03 11.63 16.30
CA ASP A 33 9.80 10.19 16.50
C ASP A 33 8.35 9.82 16.89
N ASP A 34 7.39 10.72 16.69
CA ASP A 34 5.97 10.47 16.95
C ASP A 34 5.23 10.03 15.67
N PRO A 35 4.93 8.73 15.48
CA PRO A 35 4.20 8.25 14.31
C PRO A 35 2.70 8.59 14.36
N THR A 36 2.23 9.40 15.30
CA THR A 36 0.80 9.76 15.41
C THR A 36 0.49 11.17 14.93
N THR A 37 1.52 11.97 14.65
CA THR A 37 1.39 13.35 14.18
C THR A 37 2.24 13.54 12.93
N TRP A 38 1.64 14.02 11.84
CA TRP A 38 2.26 14.09 10.52
C TRP A 38 2.16 15.47 9.89
N GLU A 39 3.19 15.84 9.14
CA GLU A 39 3.26 17.08 8.34
C GLU A 39 3.50 16.71 6.88
N ARG A 40 2.69 17.29 5.97
CA ARG A 40 2.90 17.11 4.52
C ARG A 40 4.07 17.96 4.09
N LEU A 41 5.02 17.34 3.41
CA LEU A 41 6.23 18.00 2.92
C LEU A 41 5.97 18.80 1.64
N ASN A 42 7.02 19.49 1.19
CA ASN A 42 7.09 20.18 -0.10
C ASN A 42 5.98 21.22 -0.25
N ASN A 43 5.65 21.94 0.84
CA ASN A 43 4.53 22.89 0.91
C ASN A 43 3.20 22.31 0.39
N GLY A 44 2.97 21.01 0.61
CA GLY A 44 1.78 20.31 0.15
C GLY A 44 1.77 19.94 -1.34
N GLN A 45 2.84 20.19 -2.09
CA GLN A 45 2.97 19.85 -3.52
C GLN A 45 3.46 18.40 -3.72
N PRO A 46 3.10 17.76 -4.85
CA PRO A 46 3.57 16.41 -5.17
C PRO A 46 5.10 16.39 -5.34
N VAL A 47 5.71 15.26 -4.94
CA VAL A 47 7.14 14.97 -5.10
C VAL A 47 7.39 14.25 -6.43
N LEU A 48 6.51 13.33 -6.84
CA LEU A 48 6.60 12.63 -8.11
C LEU A 48 5.25 12.60 -8.83
N GLU A 49 5.32 12.64 -10.16
CA GLU A 49 4.18 12.47 -11.05
C GLU A 49 4.60 11.65 -12.28
N SER A 50 3.60 11.21 -13.06
CA SER A 50 3.83 10.45 -14.28
C SER A 50 2.94 10.96 -15.40
N ALA A 51 3.54 11.16 -16.58
CA ALA A 51 2.82 11.37 -17.84
C ALA A 51 2.60 10.06 -18.62
N LEU A 52 3.03 8.92 -18.08
CA LEU A 52 2.86 7.60 -18.68
C LEU A 52 1.53 6.97 -18.26
N GLY A 53 1.05 6.00 -19.05
CA GLY A 53 -0.12 5.21 -18.73
C GLY A 53 -1.39 6.06 -18.63
N THR A 54 -2.10 5.93 -17.51
CA THR A 54 -3.32 6.69 -17.20
C THR A 54 -3.05 8.13 -16.74
N THR A 55 -1.78 8.48 -16.53
CA THR A 55 -1.30 9.74 -15.92
C THR A 55 -1.71 9.95 -14.46
N GLY A 56 -2.28 8.94 -13.81
CA GLY A 56 -2.61 8.95 -12.38
C GLY A 56 -1.73 7.95 -11.63
N VAL A 57 -1.32 8.32 -10.42
CA VAL A 57 -0.42 7.54 -9.58
C VAL A 57 -1.08 7.35 -8.22
N ARG A 58 -1.38 6.10 -7.86
CA ARG A 58 -2.06 5.75 -6.60
C ARG A 58 -1.33 4.65 -5.84
N ASP A 59 -1.71 4.49 -4.57
CA ASP A 59 -1.32 3.39 -3.68
C ASP A 59 0.19 3.06 -3.59
N PRO A 60 1.09 4.06 -3.51
CA PRO A 60 2.53 3.82 -3.54
C PRO A 60 3.03 2.83 -2.49
N HIS A 61 4.04 2.06 -2.87
CA HIS A 61 4.85 1.25 -1.99
C HIS A 61 6.33 1.57 -2.13
N LEU A 62 6.91 2.08 -1.05
CA LEU A 62 8.32 2.43 -0.97
C LEU A 62 9.11 1.25 -0.39
N ILE A 63 10.04 0.74 -1.18
CA ILE A 63 10.96 -0.33 -0.80
C ILE A 63 12.34 0.28 -0.53
N ARG A 64 12.87 0.09 0.68
CA ARG A 64 14.30 0.21 0.94
C ARG A 64 14.98 -1.08 0.51
N HIS A 65 16.03 -0.99 -0.31
CA HIS A 65 16.77 -2.17 -0.75
C HIS A 65 17.41 -2.88 0.46
N ALA A 66 17.34 -4.22 0.49
CA ALA A 66 17.86 -5.01 1.61
C ALA A 66 19.37 -4.79 1.83
N GLU A 67 20.09 -4.50 0.76
CA GLU A 67 21.53 -4.18 0.75
C GLU A 67 21.84 -2.73 1.18
N GLY A 68 20.83 -1.89 1.42
CA GLY A 68 21.01 -0.48 1.79
C GLY A 68 21.49 0.42 0.65
N THR A 69 21.39 -0.04 -0.60
CA THR A 69 21.92 0.66 -1.80
C THR A 69 21.00 1.76 -2.34
N GLY A 70 19.76 1.84 -1.84
CA GLY A 70 18.79 2.83 -2.26
C GLY A 70 17.35 2.37 -2.04
N PHE A 71 16.48 2.92 -2.88
CA PHE A 71 15.03 2.79 -2.80
C PHE A 71 14.42 2.55 -4.17
N THR A 72 13.36 1.74 -4.18
CA THR A 72 12.44 1.61 -5.30
C THR A 72 11.05 2.03 -4.83
N LEU A 73 10.37 2.88 -5.60
CA LEU A 73 8.97 3.22 -5.40
C LEU A 73 8.16 2.57 -6.51
N ILE A 74 7.13 1.83 -6.15
CA ILE A 74 6.17 1.24 -7.10
C ILE A 74 4.78 1.78 -6.79
N ALA A 75 3.98 2.07 -7.81
CA ALA A 75 2.64 2.61 -7.64
C ALA A 75 1.65 2.09 -8.70
N THR A 76 0.38 2.12 -8.35
CA THR A 76 -0.75 1.85 -9.25
C THR A 76 -0.80 2.91 -10.35
N ASP A 77 -0.88 2.47 -11.61
CA ASP A 77 -1.19 3.33 -12.76
C ASP A 77 -2.71 3.44 -12.92
N LEU A 78 -3.31 4.43 -12.25
CA LEU A 78 -4.74 4.67 -12.28
C LEU A 78 -5.08 6.15 -12.05
N ARG A 79 -5.92 6.70 -12.94
CA ARG A 79 -6.51 8.03 -12.82
C ARG A 79 -8.03 7.96 -12.78
N VAL A 80 -8.63 8.07 -11.61
CA VAL A 80 -10.09 7.96 -11.45
C VAL A 80 -10.81 9.29 -11.64
N TRP A 81 -10.11 10.42 -11.50
CA TRP A 81 -10.72 11.76 -11.59
C TRP A 81 -10.44 12.48 -12.91
N ALA A 82 -10.00 11.76 -13.95
CA ALA A 82 -9.74 12.34 -15.27
C ALA A 82 -10.95 13.13 -15.84
N LYS A 83 -12.17 12.74 -15.46
CA LYS A 83 -13.43 13.38 -15.88
C LYS A 83 -14.09 14.24 -14.77
N GLY A 84 -13.42 14.46 -13.64
CA GLY A 84 -13.96 15.16 -12.47
C GLY A 84 -15.08 14.41 -11.72
N HIS A 85 -15.42 13.19 -12.17
CA HIS A 85 -16.37 12.27 -11.55
C HIS A 85 -16.02 10.83 -11.96
N HIS A 86 -16.53 9.86 -11.21
CA HIS A 86 -16.56 8.47 -11.61
C HIS A 86 -17.94 7.86 -11.38
N THR A 87 -18.34 6.93 -12.24
CA THR A 87 -19.62 6.22 -12.16
C THR A 87 -19.36 4.72 -11.93
N PRO A 88 -20.37 3.93 -11.54
CA PRO A 88 -20.24 2.48 -11.45
C PRO A 88 -19.72 1.84 -12.74
N GLU A 89 -20.13 2.35 -13.92
CA GLU A 89 -19.68 1.85 -15.22
C GLU A 89 -18.21 2.16 -15.48
N MET A 90 -17.72 3.33 -15.04
CA MET A 90 -16.29 3.66 -15.12
C MET A 90 -15.46 2.77 -14.20
N TRP A 91 -15.98 2.47 -13.00
CA TRP A 91 -15.33 1.55 -12.06
C TRP A 91 -15.29 0.12 -12.60
N ASP A 92 -16.38 -0.36 -13.19
CA ASP A 92 -16.44 -1.66 -13.87
C ASP A 92 -15.44 -1.73 -15.03
N GLU A 93 -15.31 -0.66 -15.83
CA GLU A 93 -14.28 -0.57 -16.89
C GLU A 93 -12.86 -0.69 -16.32
N TRP A 94 -12.52 0.07 -15.26
CA TRP A 94 -11.17 0.05 -14.70
C TRP A 94 -10.82 -1.27 -14.03
N THR A 95 -11.79 -1.95 -13.44
CA THR A 95 -11.58 -3.28 -12.84
C THR A 95 -11.55 -4.40 -13.89
N ARG A 96 -12.16 -4.22 -15.07
CA ARG A 96 -12.14 -5.21 -16.17
C ARG A 96 -10.98 -5.02 -17.14
N ARG A 97 -10.65 -3.78 -17.48
CA ARG A 97 -9.77 -3.41 -18.60
C ARG A 97 -8.83 -2.27 -18.24
N GLY A 98 -8.52 -2.13 -16.95
CA GLY A 98 -7.58 -1.14 -16.44
C GLY A 98 -6.12 -1.44 -16.79
N SER A 99 -5.23 -0.59 -16.26
CA SER A 99 -3.80 -0.81 -16.44
C SER A 99 -3.35 -2.09 -15.75
N ARG A 100 -2.65 -2.94 -16.51
CA ARG A 100 -1.98 -4.16 -16.02
C ARG A 100 -0.49 -3.91 -15.72
N SER A 101 -0.09 -2.64 -15.77
CA SER A 101 1.26 -2.18 -15.53
C SER A 101 1.33 -1.42 -14.21
N VAL A 102 2.53 -1.34 -13.66
CA VAL A 102 2.86 -0.52 -12.49
C VAL A 102 3.86 0.56 -12.87
N LEU A 103 3.79 1.68 -12.17
CA LEU A 103 4.79 2.75 -12.30
C LEU A 103 5.93 2.52 -11.33
N LEU A 104 7.15 2.77 -11.78
CA LEU A 104 8.37 2.54 -11.00
C LEU A 104 9.33 3.74 -11.06
N TRP A 105 9.86 4.11 -9.90
CA TRP A 105 10.98 5.05 -9.76
C TRP A 105 12.07 4.45 -8.87
N ARG A 106 13.32 4.89 -9.08
CA ARG A 106 14.46 4.52 -8.23
C ARG A 106 15.14 5.76 -7.68
N SER A 107 15.60 5.68 -6.44
CA SER A 107 16.37 6.73 -5.78
C SER A 107 17.47 6.13 -4.91
N ARG A 108 18.55 6.88 -4.68
CA ARG A 108 19.56 6.52 -3.68
C ARG A 108 19.35 7.19 -2.33
N ASP A 109 18.55 8.27 -2.28
CA ASP A 109 18.52 9.19 -1.14
C ASP A 109 17.12 9.77 -0.84
N LEU A 110 16.07 9.28 -1.52
CA LEU A 110 14.68 9.75 -1.45
C LEU A 110 14.45 11.17 -1.99
N VAL A 111 15.48 11.83 -2.50
CA VAL A 111 15.40 13.19 -3.04
C VAL A 111 15.56 13.16 -4.55
N HIS A 112 16.59 12.49 -5.04
CA HIS A 112 16.89 12.40 -6.47
C HIS A 112 16.30 11.11 -7.03
N TRP A 113 15.31 11.24 -7.91
CA TRP A 113 14.58 10.13 -8.50
C TRP A 113 14.90 9.97 -9.98
N SER A 114 14.89 8.73 -10.45
CA SER A 114 14.87 8.42 -11.88
C SER A 114 13.61 8.97 -12.56
N ALA A 115 13.58 8.99 -13.89
CA ALA A 115 12.33 9.14 -14.62
C ALA A 115 11.37 7.95 -14.30
N PRO A 116 10.04 8.15 -14.37
CA PRO A 116 9.07 7.06 -14.23
C PRO A 116 9.27 6.00 -15.30
N GLN A 117 9.08 4.74 -14.93
CA GLN A 117 8.98 3.61 -15.85
C GLN A 117 7.62 2.96 -15.72
N LEU A 118 6.92 2.72 -16.84
CA LEU A 118 5.72 1.89 -16.86
C LEU A 118 6.12 0.44 -17.17
N LYS A 119 5.81 -0.49 -16.25
CA LYS A 119 6.25 -1.88 -16.32
C LYS A 119 5.04 -2.82 -16.32
N PRO A 120 4.83 -3.61 -17.38
CA PRO A 120 3.83 -4.68 -17.36
C PRO A 120 4.11 -5.66 -16.23
N LEU A 121 3.06 -6.06 -15.51
CA LEU A 121 3.16 -6.97 -14.38
C LEU A 121 2.06 -8.04 -14.40
N ALA A 122 0.81 -7.62 -14.53
CA ALA A 122 -0.33 -8.53 -14.47
C ALA A 122 -0.51 -9.29 -15.80
N PRO A 123 -0.98 -10.55 -15.76
CA PRO A 123 -1.09 -11.42 -16.93
C PRO A 123 -2.20 -10.96 -17.90
N ALA A 124 -2.40 -11.66 -19.03
CA ALA A 124 -3.39 -11.27 -20.05
C ALA A 124 -4.83 -11.33 -19.52
N GLU A 125 -5.08 -12.29 -18.64
CA GLU A 125 -6.35 -12.65 -18.03
C GLU A 125 -6.71 -11.75 -16.85
N ALA A 126 -5.84 -10.80 -16.50
CA ALA A 126 -6.05 -9.87 -15.40
C ALA A 126 -6.77 -8.61 -15.88
N GLY A 127 -7.72 -8.11 -15.07
CA GLY A 127 -8.38 -6.84 -15.35
C GLY A 127 -7.52 -5.62 -15.06
N MET A 128 -6.64 -5.69 -14.05
CA MET A 128 -5.82 -4.57 -13.58
C MET A 128 -4.65 -5.02 -12.68
N ALA A 129 -3.75 -4.10 -12.34
CA ALA A 129 -2.68 -4.33 -11.36
C ALA A 129 -2.69 -3.23 -10.28
N TRP A 130 -3.45 -3.42 -9.20
CA TRP A 130 -3.68 -2.37 -8.21
C TRP A 130 -3.05 -2.64 -6.84
N ALA A 131 -2.76 -1.55 -6.14
CA ALA A 131 -2.35 -1.53 -4.73
C ALA A 131 -1.15 -2.42 -4.43
N LEU A 132 -0.14 -2.41 -5.31
CA LEU A 132 1.01 -3.29 -5.15
C LEU A 132 1.73 -3.06 -3.81
N LYS A 133 2.03 -4.14 -3.10
CA LYS A 133 2.91 -4.16 -1.91
C LYS A 133 3.95 -5.24 -2.04
N THR A 134 5.03 -5.16 -1.28
CA THR A 134 6.11 -6.14 -1.33
C THR A 134 6.53 -6.62 0.05
N LEU A 135 7.06 -7.84 0.11
CA LEU A 135 7.77 -8.35 1.28
C LEU A 135 9.09 -8.98 0.83
N TYR A 136 10.20 -8.53 1.41
CA TYR A 136 11.50 -9.14 1.17
C TYR A 136 11.60 -10.52 1.84
N ASP A 137 12.04 -11.51 1.07
CA ASP A 137 12.39 -12.84 1.53
C ASP A 137 13.91 -13.02 1.54
N PRO A 138 14.56 -13.00 2.73
CA PRO A 138 16.01 -13.15 2.82
C PRO A 138 16.50 -14.53 2.39
N SER A 139 15.64 -15.57 2.44
CA SER A 139 16.05 -16.94 2.06
C SER A 139 16.28 -17.11 0.56
N SER A 140 15.53 -16.36 -0.25
CA SER A 140 15.64 -16.34 -1.71
C SER A 140 16.34 -15.08 -2.24
N SER A 141 16.60 -14.07 -1.40
CA SER A 141 17.07 -12.74 -1.80
C SER A 141 16.18 -12.10 -2.87
N GLN A 142 14.88 -12.31 -2.75
CA GLN A 142 13.86 -11.77 -3.65
C GLN A 142 12.80 -11.02 -2.86
N TYR A 143 12.16 -10.09 -3.54
CA TYR A 143 10.90 -9.50 -3.10
C TYR A 143 9.77 -10.36 -3.63
N GLU A 144 8.85 -10.74 -2.75
CA GLU A 144 7.52 -11.15 -3.15
C GLU A 144 6.67 -9.89 -3.34
N LEU A 145 5.95 -9.82 -4.45
CA LEU A 145 5.06 -8.73 -4.81
C LEU A 145 3.62 -9.22 -4.69
N PHE A 146 2.71 -8.37 -4.24
CA PHE A 146 1.29 -8.67 -4.08
C PHE A 146 0.46 -7.55 -4.69
N TRP A 147 -0.57 -7.87 -5.46
CA TRP A 147 -1.48 -6.87 -6.01
C TRP A 147 -2.89 -7.43 -6.21
N SER A 148 -3.87 -6.53 -6.27
CA SER A 148 -5.27 -6.85 -6.51
C SER A 148 -5.59 -6.88 -8.00
N SER A 149 -6.33 -7.90 -8.44
CA SER A 149 -6.85 -7.98 -9.81
C SER A 149 -8.12 -8.80 -9.89
N HIS A 150 -9.06 -8.37 -10.74
CA HIS A 150 -10.04 -9.29 -11.32
C HIS A 150 -9.33 -10.30 -12.23
N LEU A 151 -9.78 -11.55 -12.24
CA LEU A 151 -9.24 -12.59 -13.13
C LEU A 151 -10.34 -13.22 -13.98
N TYR A 152 -10.05 -13.42 -15.25
CA TYR A 152 -10.95 -13.97 -16.25
C TYR A 152 -10.42 -15.31 -16.77
N ALA A 153 -11.30 -16.11 -17.35
CA ALA A 153 -10.89 -17.32 -18.06
C ALA A 153 -10.09 -16.95 -19.31
N GLU A 154 -9.15 -17.80 -19.74
CA GLU A 154 -8.30 -17.56 -20.91
C GLU A 154 -9.13 -17.35 -22.19
N GLU A 155 -10.31 -17.99 -22.28
CA GLU A 155 -11.23 -17.86 -23.39
C GLU A 155 -12.03 -16.54 -23.38
N ASP A 156 -12.20 -15.89 -22.21
CA ASP A 156 -12.90 -14.60 -22.08
C ASP A 156 -11.95 -13.43 -22.33
N ARG A 157 -11.45 -13.34 -23.56
CA ARG A 157 -10.47 -12.31 -23.98
C ARG A 157 -10.96 -10.86 -23.87
N TRP A 158 -12.25 -10.67 -23.63
CA TRP A 158 -12.89 -9.35 -23.51
C TRP A 158 -13.29 -8.99 -22.08
N HIS A 159 -13.03 -9.89 -21.12
CA HIS A 159 -13.30 -9.70 -19.69
C HIS A 159 -14.77 -9.35 -19.42
N THR A 160 -15.68 -10.13 -20.03
CA THR A 160 -17.13 -9.89 -20.00
C THR A 160 -17.85 -10.67 -18.90
N ALA A 161 -17.31 -11.81 -18.48
CA ALA A 161 -17.89 -12.60 -17.40
C ALA A 161 -17.82 -11.86 -16.05
N PRO A 162 -18.73 -12.13 -15.10
CA PRO A 162 -18.57 -11.66 -13.74
C PRO A 162 -17.24 -12.15 -13.14
N SER A 163 -16.55 -11.27 -12.42
CA SER A 163 -15.32 -11.57 -11.70
C SER A 163 -15.24 -10.74 -10.43
N TYR A 164 -14.26 -11.03 -9.58
CA TYR A 164 -13.97 -10.32 -8.35
C TYR A 164 -12.46 -10.27 -8.13
N SER A 165 -12.02 -9.40 -7.23
CA SER A 165 -10.59 -9.22 -6.97
C SER A 165 -10.01 -10.40 -6.20
N ARG A 166 -8.86 -10.87 -6.65
CA ARG A 166 -7.98 -11.81 -5.96
C ARG A 166 -6.63 -11.12 -5.72
N ILE A 167 -5.86 -11.61 -4.76
CA ILE A 167 -4.46 -11.19 -4.64
C ILE A 167 -3.61 -12.09 -5.53
N LEU A 168 -2.92 -11.48 -6.48
CA LEU A 168 -1.88 -12.14 -7.27
C LEU A 168 -0.51 -11.89 -6.65
N THR A 169 0.44 -12.75 -7.01
CA THR A 169 1.82 -12.62 -6.59
C THR A 169 2.82 -12.96 -7.68
N SER A 170 4.00 -12.36 -7.59
CA SER A 170 5.18 -12.60 -8.43
C SER A 170 6.42 -12.26 -7.61
N ARG A 171 7.59 -12.76 -8.05
CA ARG A 171 8.87 -12.47 -7.42
C ARG A 171 9.79 -11.67 -8.33
N SER A 172 10.60 -10.82 -7.72
CA SER A 172 11.65 -10.08 -8.37
C SER A 172 12.80 -9.77 -7.41
N SER A 173 14.04 -9.78 -7.89
CA SER A 173 15.19 -9.25 -7.14
C SER A 173 15.53 -7.81 -7.49
N ASP A 174 15.07 -7.30 -8.65
CA ASP A 174 15.54 -6.05 -9.25
C ASP A 174 14.41 -5.10 -9.71
N PHE A 175 13.16 -5.54 -9.58
CA PHE A 175 11.95 -4.88 -10.08
C PHE A 175 11.99 -4.54 -11.57
N THR A 176 12.72 -5.35 -12.35
CA THR A 176 12.79 -5.28 -13.81
C THR A 176 12.31 -6.59 -14.42
N THR A 177 12.68 -7.71 -13.82
CA THR A 177 12.23 -9.05 -14.23
C THR A 177 11.30 -9.62 -13.16
N PHE A 178 10.16 -10.15 -13.59
CA PHE A 178 9.15 -10.74 -12.72
C PHE A 178 8.93 -12.20 -13.10
N THR A 179 8.74 -13.07 -12.11
CA THR A 179 8.28 -14.44 -12.38
C THR A 179 6.84 -14.43 -12.88
N SER A 180 6.41 -15.52 -13.53
CA SER A 180 5.00 -15.66 -13.93
C SER A 180 4.06 -15.47 -12.73
N PRO A 181 3.06 -14.57 -12.82
CA PRO A 181 2.11 -14.34 -11.75
C PRO A 181 1.31 -15.59 -11.38
N LYS A 182 0.94 -15.69 -10.10
CA LYS A 182 0.06 -16.75 -9.56
C LYS A 182 -0.96 -16.14 -8.61
N VAL A 183 -2.08 -16.82 -8.40
CA VAL A 183 -3.01 -16.48 -7.32
C VAL A 183 -2.34 -16.78 -5.98
N TYR A 184 -2.32 -15.79 -5.08
CA TYR A 184 -1.78 -15.88 -3.73
C TYR A 184 -2.86 -16.02 -2.68
N LEU A 185 -3.93 -15.24 -2.80
CA LEU A 185 -5.08 -15.28 -1.90
C LEU A 185 -6.37 -15.17 -2.70
N ASP A 186 -7.25 -16.14 -2.48
CA ASP A 186 -8.62 -16.19 -2.98
C ASP A 186 -9.50 -16.77 -1.86
N THR A 187 -10.40 -15.96 -1.32
CA THR A 187 -11.35 -16.39 -0.27
C THR A 187 -12.68 -16.86 -0.85
N GLY A 188 -12.80 -16.96 -2.18
CA GLY A 188 -14.06 -17.17 -2.88
C GLY A 188 -14.90 -15.89 -3.02
N SER A 189 -14.38 -14.75 -2.57
CA SER A 189 -14.99 -13.42 -2.69
C SER A 189 -13.92 -12.35 -2.92
N SER A 190 -14.34 -11.10 -3.16
CA SER A 190 -13.40 -10.01 -3.46
C SER A 190 -12.42 -9.77 -2.30
N VAL A 191 -11.13 -9.78 -2.60
CA VAL A 191 -10.05 -9.42 -1.67
C VAL A 191 -9.12 -8.39 -2.28
N ILE A 192 -8.78 -7.35 -1.50
CA ILE A 192 -7.92 -6.26 -1.95
C ILE A 192 -6.87 -5.85 -0.92
N ASP A 193 -5.90 -5.05 -1.37
CA ASP A 193 -4.96 -4.28 -0.57
C ASP A 193 -4.12 -5.12 0.42
N LEU A 194 -3.54 -6.22 -0.06
CA LEU A 194 -2.71 -7.05 0.80
C LEU A 194 -1.43 -6.33 1.20
N TYR A 195 -1.20 -6.20 2.51
CA TYR A 195 0.01 -5.66 3.12
C TYR A 195 0.61 -6.69 4.07
N ALA A 196 1.88 -7.04 3.87
CA ALA A 196 2.57 -8.05 4.68
C ALA A 196 3.80 -7.48 5.38
N VAL A 197 4.05 -7.92 6.61
CA VAL A 197 5.23 -7.57 7.42
C VAL A 197 5.78 -8.80 8.14
N ARG A 198 7.07 -8.77 8.48
CA ARG A 198 7.67 -9.78 9.37
C ARG A 198 7.76 -9.23 10.78
N ALA A 199 7.24 -9.97 11.75
CA ALA A 199 7.31 -9.63 13.17
C ALA A 199 7.41 -10.88 14.02
N GLY A 200 8.28 -10.89 15.04
CA GLY A 200 8.38 -12.01 15.98
C GLY A 200 8.75 -13.36 15.34
N GLY A 201 9.41 -13.37 14.17
CA GLY A 201 9.72 -14.60 13.42
C GLY A 201 8.57 -15.13 12.56
N ALA A 202 7.40 -14.47 12.57
CA ALA A 202 6.24 -14.81 11.74
C ALA A 202 6.04 -13.78 10.62
N VAL A 203 5.18 -14.14 9.66
CA VAL A 203 4.62 -13.23 8.66
C VAL A 203 3.22 -12.84 9.11
N HIS A 204 2.99 -11.54 9.22
CA HIS A 204 1.67 -10.96 9.44
C HIS A 204 1.19 -10.37 8.13
N ARG A 205 -0.04 -10.67 7.73
CA ARG A 205 -0.68 -10.07 6.55
C ARG A 205 -2.00 -9.42 6.92
N PHE A 206 -2.25 -8.28 6.30
CA PHE A 206 -3.47 -7.51 6.40
C PHE A 206 -4.05 -7.39 5.00
N PHE A 207 -5.37 -7.46 4.88
CA PHE A 207 -6.08 -7.28 3.61
C PHE A 207 -7.53 -6.95 3.91
N LYS A 208 -8.23 -6.41 2.91
CA LYS A 208 -9.67 -6.20 2.99
C LYS A 208 -10.38 -7.35 2.29
N GLU A 209 -11.30 -8.02 2.99
CA GLU A 209 -12.32 -8.83 2.33
C GLU A 209 -13.49 -7.92 1.95
N ASP A 210 -13.55 -7.56 0.68
CA ASP A 210 -14.42 -6.52 0.13
C ASP A 210 -15.74 -7.08 -0.40
N SER A 211 -16.43 -7.86 0.43
CA SER A 211 -17.78 -8.30 0.07
C SER A 211 -18.79 -7.17 0.29
N SER A 212 -19.65 -6.92 -0.70
CA SER A 212 -20.65 -5.86 -0.68
C SER A 212 -21.88 -6.19 0.20
N GLY A 213 -21.87 -7.31 0.92
CA GLY A 213 -23.00 -7.83 1.71
C GLY A 213 -22.92 -7.48 3.20
N THR A 214 -24.04 -7.63 3.90
CA THR A 214 -24.06 -7.58 5.38
C THR A 214 -23.17 -8.70 5.94
N GLY A 215 -22.22 -8.35 6.80
CA GLY A 215 -21.29 -9.32 7.39
C GLY A 215 -19.97 -9.50 6.66
N SER A 216 -19.60 -8.59 5.76
CA SER A 216 -18.22 -8.50 5.25
C SER A 216 -17.21 -8.53 6.40
N PRO A 217 -16.14 -9.34 6.32
CA PRO A 217 -15.07 -9.36 7.32
C PRO A 217 -14.27 -8.05 7.39
N GLY A 218 -14.42 -7.13 6.44
CA GLY A 218 -13.68 -5.87 6.41
C GLY A 218 -12.16 -6.09 6.43
N ILE A 219 -11.45 -5.30 7.24
CA ILE A 219 -10.00 -5.46 7.41
C ILE A 219 -9.70 -6.70 8.26
N CYS A 220 -8.97 -7.63 7.65
CA CYS A 220 -8.52 -8.89 8.22
C CYS A 220 -7.04 -8.82 8.58
N HIS A 221 -6.65 -9.56 9.62
CA HIS A 221 -5.28 -9.76 10.04
C HIS A 221 -5.04 -11.24 10.27
N GLU A 222 -4.04 -11.78 9.59
CA GLU A 222 -3.64 -13.18 9.69
C GLU A 222 -2.15 -13.30 10.00
N VAL A 223 -1.77 -14.41 10.63
CA VAL A 223 -0.38 -14.75 10.95
C VAL A 223 -0.02 -16.13 10.41
N GLY A 224 1.18 -16.26 9.86
CA GLY A 224 1.70 -17.52 9.33
C GLY A 224 3.19 -17.65 9.55
N GLY A 225 3.70 -18.89 9.54
CA GLY A 225 5.13 -19.16 9.72
C GLY A 225 6.00 -18.74 8.54
N SER A 226 5.41 -18.64 7.34
CA SER A 226 6.09 -18.17 6.14
C SER A 226 5.11 -17.50 5.18
N ILE A 227 5.66 -16.80 4.19
CA ILE A 227 4.86 -16.05 3.21
C ILE A 227 3.98 -16.95 2.34
N HIS A 228 4.39 -18.20 2.08
CA HIS A 228 3.62 -19.23 1.34
C HIS A 228 3.16 -20.37 2.25
N GLY A 229 3.11 -20.14 3.57
CA GLY A 229 2.63 -21.13 4.54
C GLY A 229 1.14 -21.01 4.82
N ASP A 230 0.66 -21.84 5.74
CA ASP A 230 -0.68 -21.70 6.29
C ASP A 230 -0.77 -20.46 7.19
N PHE A 231 -1.93 -19.81 7.16
CA PHE A 231 -2.23 -18.61 7.93
C PHE A 231 -3.42 -18.84 8.85
N GLU A 232 -3.30 -18.34 10.08
CA GLU A 232 -4.38 -18.27 11.06
C GLU A 232 -4.96 -16.85 11.11
N ARG A 233 -6.29 -16.75 11.11
CA ARG A 233 -7.00 -15.47 11.28
C ARG A 233 -6.95 -15.03 12.74
N LEU A 234 -6.22 -13.95 13.02
CA LEU A 234 -6.14 -13.34 14.34
C LEU A 234 -7.27 -12.35 14.60
N ALA A 235 -7.65 -11.58 13.58
CA ALA A 235 -8.70 -10.58 13.69
C ALA A 235 -9.35 -10.29 12.34
N GLN A 236 -10.57 -9.80 12.40
CA GLN A 236 -11.34 -9.27 11.29
C GLN A 236 -12.16 -8.08 11.79
N ASN A 237 -12.77 -7.32 10.88
CA ASN A 237 -13.51 -6.10 11.18
C ASN A 237 -12.67 -5.07 11.95
N ILE A 238 -11.36 -5.04 11.70
CA ILE A 238 -10.46 -4.11 12.38
C ILE A 238 -10.85 -2.68 12.00
N GLY A 239 -11.22 -1.89 13.00
CA GLY A 239 -11.62 -0.49 12.85
C GLY A 239 -13.09 -0.27 12.48
N ASN A 240 -13.87 -1.33 12.22
CA ASN A 240 -15.28 -1.24 11.88
C ASN A 240 -16.19 -0.85 13.07
N ASP A 241 -15.64 -0.79 14.28
CA ASP A 241 -16.29 -0.21 15.46
C ASP A 241 -16.47 1.32 15.36
N ARG A 242 -15.72 1.98 14.46
CA ARG A 242 -15.82 3.44 14.22
C ARG A 242 -16.10 3.82 12.78
N TYR A 243 -15.59 3.08 11.81
CA TYR A 243 -15.71 3.42 10.40
C TYR A 243 -16.41 2.30 9.63
N ARG A 244 -17.42 2.65 8.84
CA ARG A 244 -18.20 1.64 8.12
C ARG A 244 -17.37 0.88 7.08
N GLN A 245 -16.42 1.57 6.43
CA GLN A 245 -15.55 1.00 5.42
C GLN A 245 -14.13 1.55 5.59
N LEU A 246 -13.16 0.64 5.48
CA LEU A 246 -11.74 0.89 5.58
C LEU A 246 -11.00 0.06 4.53
N GLU A 247 -9.85 0.53 4.08
CA GLU A 247 -9.00 -0.15 3.10
C GLU A 247 -7.51 0.23 3.29
N GLY A 248 -6.64 -0.16 2.36
CA GLY A 248 -5.25 0.30 2.28
C GLY A 248 -4.40 0.16 3.54
N PRO A 249 -4.35 -1.02 4.20
CA PRO A 249 -3.59 -1.19 5.43
C PRO A 249 -2.11 -0.83 5.24
N ALA A 250 -1.54 -0.10 6.21
CA ALA A 250 -0.12 0.17 6.32
C ALA A 250 0.37 -0.14 7.74
N ALA A 251 0.98 -1.32 7.90
CA ALA A 251 1.52 -1.78 9.19
C ALA A 251 3.02 -1.47 9.30
N PHE A 252 3.46 -0.95 10.45
CA PHE A 252 4.86 -0.60 10.68
C PHE A 252 5.22 -0.58 12.17
N PRO A 253 6.50 -0.83 12.54
CA PRO A 253 6.92 -0.87 13.94
C PRO A 253 7.13 0.54 14.53
N ASP A 254 6.91 0.68 15.83
CA ASP A 254 7.37 1.83 16.61
C ASP A 254 8.91 1.81 16.71
N ASN A 255 9.58 2.95 16.58
CA ASN A 255 11.05 3.06 16.63
C ASN A 255 11.57 2.83 18.05
N ARG A 256 10.83 3.29 19.07
CA ARG A 256 11.20 3.35 20.49
C ARG A 256 10.67 2.16 21.29
N HIS A 257 9.50 1.64 20.92
CA HIS A 257 8.83 0.56 21.64
C HIS A 257 8.86 -0.74 20.81
N PRO A 258 9.78 -1.69 21.10
CA PRO A 258 10.09 -2.79 20.19
C PRO A 258 8.94 -3.77 19.94
N ARG A 259 7.98 -3.83 20.87
CA ARG A 259 6.76 -4.66 20.73
C ARG A 259 5.60 -3.92 20.06
N ARG A 260 5.66 -2.59 19.98
CA ARG A 260 4.56 -1.79 19.45
C ARG A 260 4.59 -1.76 17.93
N TRP A 261 3.42 -1.99 17.36
CA TRP A 261 3.12 -1.84 15.95
C TRP A 261 1.99 -0.84 15.78
N TYR A 262 2.06 -0.08 14.70
CA TYR A 262 0.99 0.74 14.21
C TYR A 262 0.36 0.10 12.98
N LEU A 263 -0.94 0.33 12.79
CA LEU A 263 -1.69 -0.03 11.61
C LEU A 263 -2.51 1.19 11.20
N PHE A 264 -2.19 1.75 10.05
CA PHE A 264 -3.02 2.80 9.45
C PHE A 264 -3.99 2.17 8.47
N LEU A 265 -5.23 2.63 8.51
CA LEU A 265 -6.32 2.19 7.63
C LEU A 265 -6.93 3.40 6.94
N ASP A 266 -7.11 3.32 5.63
CA ASP A 266 -7.66 4.40 4.82
C ASP A 266 -9.18 4.39 4.93
N GLN A 267 -9.76 5.46 5.51
CA GLN A 267 -11.20 5.67 5.51
C GLN A 267 -11.59 6.52 4.31
N TYR A 268 -12.55 6.05 3.52
CA TYR A 268 -12.89 6.63 2.22
C TYR A 268 -14.36 7.06 2.10
N LEU A 269 -15.14 7.00 3.18
CA LEU A 269 -16.54 7.37 3.18
C LEU A 269 -16.81 8.74 3.80
N ASP A 270 -16.04 9.10 4.83
CA ASP A 270 -16.22 10.36 5.56
C ASP A 270 -15.30 11.44 4.97
N SER A 271 -15.71 12.70 5.07
CA SER A 271 -14.92 13.86 4.63
C SER A 271 -14.37 14.65 5.83
N PRO A 272 -13.06 14.97 5.87
CA PRO A 272 -12.03 14.59 4.90
C PRO A 272 -11.70 13.10 4.94
N GLN A 273 -11.32 12.54 3.77
CA GLN A 273 -10.88 11.15 3.65
C GLN A 273 -9.46 10.95 4.20
N GLY A 274 -9.04 9.70 4.35
CA GLY A 274 -7.64 9.33 4.54
C GLY A 274 -7.38 8.45 5.76
N TYR A 275 -6.12 8.36 6.14
CA TYR A 275 -5.70 7.44 7.19
C TYR A 275 -6.28 7.75 8.57
N VAL A 276 -6.60 6.67 9.28
CA VAL A 276 -6.83 6.63 10.72
C VAL A 276 -5.84 5.66 11.37
N GLY A 277 -5.46 5.92 12.62
CA GLY A 277 -4.39 5.17 13.29
C GLY A 277 -4.88 4.20 14.37
N LEU A 278 -4.41 2.95 14.29
CA LEU A 278 -4.47 1.97 15.37
C LEU A 278 -3.06 1.56 15.80
N TYR A 279 -2.95 0.99 17.00
CA TYR A 279 -1.73 0.38 17.49
C TYR A 279 -1.99 -0.92 18.25
N SER A 280 -0.97 -1.76 18.34
CA SER A 280 -0.93 -2.94 19.19
C SER A 280 0.43 -3.03 19.88
N ASP A 281 0.45 -3.39 21.16
CA ASP A 281 1.69 -3.72 21.90
C ASP A 281 2.04 -5.22 21.79
N ASP A 282 1.23 -5.96 21.03
CA ASP A 282 1.45 -7.36 20.69
C ASP A 282 0.72 -7.69 19.39
N ILE A 283 1.42 -7.54 18.25
CA ILE A 283 0.84 -7.79 16.93
C ILE A 283 0.30 -9.23 16.81
N ALA A 284 0.86 -10.22 17.51
CA ALA A 284 0.39 -11.60 17.47
C ALA A 284 -0.94 -11.81 18.21
N SER A 285 -1.40 -10.84 19.01
CA SER A 285 -2.69 -10.93 19.71
C SER A 285 -3.90 -10.68 18.83
N GLY A 286 -3.72 -10.08 17.64
CA GLY A 286 -4.81 -9.59 16.81
C GLY A 286 -5.56 -8.37 17.37
N GLN A 287 -5.21 -7.91 18.58
CA GLN A 287 -5.91 -6.82 19.25
C GLN A 287 -5.33 -5.46 18.83
N TRP A 288 -6.20 -4.59 18.33
CA TRP A 288 -5.85 -3.25 17.87
C TRP A 288 -6.60 -2.18 18.67
N LYS A 289 -5.89 -1.14 19.09
CA LYS A 289 -6.43 -0.02 19.86
C LYS A 289 -6.31 1.26 19.05
N TRP A 290 -7.33 2.09 19.10
CA TRP A 290 -7.31 3.40 18.47
C TRP A 290 -6.25 4.32 19.07
N VAL A 291 -5.53 5.02 18.19
CA VAL A 291 -4.70 6.17 18.56
C VAL A 291 -5.64 7.35 18.88
N LYS A 292 -5.49 7.95 20.07
CA LYS A 292 -6.42 9.00 20.55
C LYS A 292 -6.24 10.36 19.87
N ASN A 293 -4.99 10.76 19.63
CA ASN A 293 -4.64 12.08 19.11
C ASN A 293 -3.98 11.95 17.72
N PHE A 294 -4.56 11.12 16.86
CA PHE A 294 -4.04 10.93 15.52
C PHE A 294 -4.24 12.21 14.70
N SER A 295 -3.16 12.74 14.13
CA SER A 295 -3.18 13.95 13.31
C SER A 295 -2.43 13.70 12.01
N MET A 296 -3.13 13.86 10.90
CA MET A 296 -2.56 13.71 9.57
C MET A 296 -3.21 14.73 8.63
N PRO A 297 -2.46 15.28 7.64
CA PRO A 297 -3.03 16.14 6.63
C PRO A 297 -4.21 15.45 5.92
N PRO A 298 -5.30 16.17 5.63
CA PRO A 298 -6.52 15.58 5.08
C PRO A 298 -6.27 14.96 3.70
N ASN A 299 -7.11 13.98 3.34
CA ASN A 299 -7.07 13.25 2.07
C ASN A 299 -5.74 12.51 1.82
N THR A 300 -4.94 12.26 2.86
CA THR A 300 -3.76 11.40 2.79
C THR A 300 -4.21 9.95 2.74
N LYS A 301 -4.10 9.33 1.56
CA LYS A 301 -4.63 8.00 1.27
C LYS A 301 -3.54 6.98 0.96
N HIS A 302 -3.92 5.70 1.01
CA HIS A 302 -3.14 4.50 0.70
C HIS A 302 -1.65 4.71 0.34
N GLY A 303 -0.75 4.24 1.19
CA GLY A 303 0.68 4.44 1.02
C GLY A 303 1.54 3.44 1.78
N THR A 304 2.75 3.87 2.14
CA THR A 304 3.71 3.08 2.93
C THR A 304 4.43 3.97 3.92
N VAL A 305 4.52 3.49 5.16
CA VAL A 305 5.31 4.13 6.22
C VAL A 305 6.66 3.45 6.32
N LEU A 306 7.73 4.23 6.14
CA LEU A 306 9.11 3.79 6.25
C LEU A 306 9.77 4.46 7.48
N PRO A 307 10.24 3.67 8.46
CA PRO A 307 11.16 4.16 9.48
C PRO A 307 12.44 4.73 8.84
N LEU A 308 12.84 5.93 9.26
CA LEU A 308 13.99 6.64 8.70
C LEU A 308 15.19 6.60 9.62
N HIS A 309 16.38 6.74 9.05
CA HIS A 309 17.56 7.18 9.77
C HIS A 309 17.52 8.70 9.99
N ARG A 310 18.17 9.19 11.05
CA ARG A 310 18.24 10.63 11.33
C ARG A 310 18.70 11.47 10.13
N GLY A 311 19.77 11.05 9.47
CA GLY A 311 20.28 11.76 8.28
C GLY A 311 19.35 11.70 7.07
N GLU A 312 18.41 10.77 7.00
CA GLU A 312 17.38 10.73 5.95
C GLU A 312 16.23 11.67 6.29
N TRP A 313 15.80 11.67 7.56
CA TRP A 313 14.78 12.59 8.06
C TRP A 313 15.20 14.05 7.86
N GLU A 314 16.44 14.39 8.24
CA GLU A 314 17.01 15.73 8.06
C GLU A 314 17.13 16.12 6.59
N ARG A 315 17.56 15.18 5.72
CA ARG A 315 17.68 15.41 4.28
C ARG A 315 16.32 15.67 3.63
N LEU A 316 15.30 14.88 3.97
CA LEU A 316 13.94 15.05 3.46
C LEU A 316 13.36 16.40 3.88
N ARG A 317 13.51 16.76 5.16
CA ARG A 317 13.04 18.06 5.67
C ARG A 317 13.74 19.25 5.00
N ALA A 318 15.02 19.12 4.69
CA ALA A 318 15.78 20.17 4.00
C ALA A 318 15.42 20.28 2.51
N ALA A 319 15.20 19.15 1.84
CA ALA A 319 14.89 19.10 0.41
C ALA A 319 13.44 19.46 0.09
N TYR A 320 12.52 19.17 1.01
CA TYR A 320 11.07 19.31 0.83
C TYR A 320 10.47 20.08 2.03
N PRO A 321 10.71 21.39 2.13
CA PRO A 321 10.26 22.19 3.27
C PRO A 321 8.74 22.30 3.40
#